data_AF-A0A7J6S754-F1
#
_entry.id   AF-A0A7J6S754-F1
#
_cell.length_a   1.000
_cell.length_b   1.000
_cell.length_c   1.000
_cell.angle_alpha   90.00
_cell.angle_beta   90.00
_cell.angle_gamma   90.00
#
_symmetry.space_group_name_H-M   'P 1'
#
loop_
_entity.id
_entity.type
_entity.pdbx_description
1 polymer ?
#
loop_
_entity_poly.entity_id
_entity_poly.type
_entity_poly.pdbx_seq_one_letter_code
_entity_poly.pdbx_strand_id
1 'polypeptide(L)'
;DEIIPKSPYIMTPEYIQNVLFDQYKIDYIIHGDDPCLVDGKDVYASAKAAGKFKSIPRTEGVSTSDIVGRAMVLAKSHHIRLNEEESGDRSLGRRRASSSNLELEEPSVCSVSRFFPTERLVSSFSARVKAQEPGQKVVYIDGAFDMFHAGHISTLKKARELGDYLIVGVHSDLVVNKMKGGAYPCMNLKERVLSVLGCRYVDDVLADAPFAPTKDLILQLGVSVVVKGTERDVGERGLEHMGGDPYRVPREMGILTEIESESTLTVGEILKRIDVQRHARAKVIENKMKKEREYTANKHKDRLNAQRDA
;
A
#
# COMPACT_ATOMS: atom_id res chain seq x y z
N ASP A 1 23.99 -2.27 3.45
CA ASP A 1 22.88 -1.37 3.81
C ASP A 1 22.48 -1.56 5.26
N GLU A 2 22.19 -0.47 5.95
CA GLU A 2 21.78 -0.45 7.35
C GLU A 2 20.79 0.70 7.61
N ILE A 3 20.06 0.63 8.73
CA ILE A 3 19.18 1.70 9.19
C ILE A 3 19.89 2.41 10.34
N ILE A 4 20.13 3.72 10.20
CA ILE A 4 20.68 4.56 11.27
C ILE A 4 19.50 5.09 12.12
N PRO A 5 19.26 4.55 13.33
CA PRO A 5 18.15 5.01 14.16
C PRO A 5 18.45 6.41 14.72
N LYS A 6 17.38 7.14 15.06
CA LYS A 6 17.47 8.47 15.71
C LYS A 6 18.27 9.51 14.91
N SER A 7 18.28 9.42 13.58
CA SER A 7 18.81 10.48 12.72
C SER A 7 18.08 11.80 13.01
N PRO A 8 18.80 12.92 13.20
CA PRO A 8 18.19 14.20 13.53
C PRO A 8 17.33 14.71 12.35
N TYR A 9 16.22 15.36 12.68
CA TYR A 9 15.32 15.94 11.66
C TYR A 9 15.98 17.10 10.92
N ILE A 10 16.71 17.96 11.65
CA ILE A 10 17.57 18.99 11.09
C ILE A 10 19.01 18.49 11.20
N MET A 11 19.63 18.19 10.07
CA MET A 11 21.01 17.71 10.04
C MET A 11 21.96 18.90 10.13
N THR A 12 22.71 18.99 11.23
CA THR A 12 23.73 20.04 11.37
C THR A 12 24.93 19.75 10.47
N PRO A 13 25.74 20.77 10.11
CA PRO A 13 26.97 20.55 9.36
C PRO A 13 27.90 19.52 10.02
N GLU A 14 27.99 19.53 11.36
CA GLU A 14 28.80 18.60 12.12
C GLU A 14 28.27 17.16 12.03
N TYR A 15 26.95 16.98 12.03
CA TYR A 15 26.35 15.66 11.85
C TYR A 15 26.62 15.12 10.44
N ILE A 16 26.44 15.96 9.42
CA ILE A 16 26.68 15.56 8.03
C ILE A 16 28.15 15.19 7.82
N GLN A 17 29.07 16.00 8.35
CA GLN A 17 30.49 15.74 8.18
C GLN A 17 30.95 14.55 9.03
N ASN A 18 30.84 14.64 10.36
CA ASN A 18 31.47 13.70 11.27
C ASN A 18 30.75 12.35 11.29
N VAL A 19 29.41 12.35 11.18
CA VAL A 19 28.63 11.11 11.23
C VAL A 19 28.44 10.55 9.83
N LEU A 20 27.80 11.28 8.91
CA LEU A 20 27.47 10.70 7.61
C LEU A 20 28.71 10.47 6.74
N PHE A 21 29.59 11.46 6.60
CA PHE A 21 30.72 11.35 5.67
C PHE A 21 31.94 10.66 6.28
N ASP A 22 32.29 10.93 7.54
CA ASP A 22 33.51 10.37 8.12
C ASP A 22 33.28 8.98 8.76
N GLN A 23 32.23 8.84 9.57
CA GLN A 23 31.91 7.58 10.24
C GLN A 23 31.24 6.57 9.30
N TYR A 24 30.12 6.94 8.66
CA TYR A 24 29.36 6.04 7.78
C TYR A 24 29.88 6.02 6.33
N LYS A 25 30.85 6.88 5.99
CA LYS A 25 31.48 6.94 4.66
C LYS A 25 30.48 7.11 3.52
N ILE A 26 29.45 7.93 3.75
CA ILE A 26 28.41 8.20 2.75
C ILE A 26 28.95 9.12 1.65
N ASP A 27 28.80 8.70 0.39
CA ASP A 27 29.22 9.48 -0.78
C ASP A 27 28.21 10.58 -1.13
N TYR A 28 26.91 10.27 -1.09
CA TYR A 28 25.84 11.17 -1.48
C TYR A 28 24.62 11.04 -0.58
N ILE A 29 23.98 12.18 -0.28
CA ILE A 29 22.65 12.26 0.30
C ILE A 29 21.64 12.41 -0.83
N ILE A 30 20.61 11.57 -0.83
CA ILE A 30 19.52 11.60 -1.82
C ILE A 30 18.23 12.06 -1.15
N HIS A 31 17.55 13.02 -1.74
CA HIS A 31 16.23 13.48 -1.28
C HIS A 31 15.31 13.79 -2.46
N GLY A 32 14.00 13.84 -2.21
CA GLY A 32 13.03 14.36 -3.18
C GLY A 32 13.34 15.81 -3.58
N ASP A 33 12.83 16.23 -4.74
CA ASP A 33 12.95 17.58 -5.29
C ASP A 33 12.08 18.63 -4.57
N ASP A 34 11.29 18.22 -3.58
CA ASP A 34 10.53 19.12 -2.72
C ASP A 34 11.47 20.02 -1.85
N PRO A 35 11.20 21.33 -1.71
CA PRO A 35 11.98 22.21 -0.84
C PRO A 35 11.88 21.82 0.64
N CYS A 36 13.01 21.49 1.26
CA CYS A 36 13.11 21.23 2.70
C CYS A 36 13.66 22.45 3.45
N LEU A 37 12.78 23.38 3.78
CA LEU A 37 13.12 24.59 4.53
C LEU A 37 12.63 24.49 5.98
N VAL A 38 13.52 24.70 6.93
CA VAL A 38 13.20 24.87 8.35
C VAL A 38 13.73 26.24 8.79
N ASP A 39 12.85 27.07 9.35
CA ASP A 39 13.17 28.47 9.71
C ASP A 39 13.79 29.28 8.55
N GLY A 40 13.33 29.02 7.32
CA GLY A 40 13.83 29.68 6.11
C GLY A 40 15.19 29.17 5.61
N LYS A 41 15.79 28.17 6.27
CA LYS A 41 17.08 27.58 5.90
C LYS A 41 16.90 26.21 5.28
N ASP A 42 17.66 25.93 4.24
CA ASP A 42 17.71 24.62 3.60
C ASP A 42 18.45 23.61 4.49
N VAL A 43 17.75 22.55 4.87
CA VAL A 43 18.27 21.49 5.76
C VAL A 43 19.46 20.76 5.12
N TYR A 44 19.60 20.80 3.80
CA TYR A 44 20.68 20.14 3.05
C TYR A 44 21.75 21.11 2.54
N ALA A 45 21.75 22.37 2.99
CA ALA A 45 22.67 23.39 2.49
C ALA A 45 24.15 22.98 2.54
N SER A 46 24.60 22.39 3.66
CA SER A 46 25.99 21.93 3.83
C SER A 46 26.32 20.76 2.89
N ALA A 47 25.41 19.79 2.73
CA ALA A 47 25.61 18.68 1.81
C ALA A 47 25.63 19.12 0.34
N LYS A 48 24.81 20.11 -0.02
CA LYS A 48 24.81 20.75 -1.35
C LYS A 48 26.11 21.50 -1.61
N ALA A 49 26.58 22.29 -0.64
CA ALA A 49 27.85 23.00 -0.74
C ALA A 49 29.06 22.06 -0.90
N ALA A 50 29.00 20.87 -0.29
CA ALA A 50 30.01 19.83 -0.44
C ALA A 50 29.92 19.04 -1.77
N GLY A 51 28.93 19.33 -2.63
CA GLY A 51 28.70 18.57 -3.88
C GLY A 51 28.21 17.14 -3.65
N LYS A 52 27.75 16.81 -2.43
CA LYS A 52 27.35 15.47 -2.00
C LYS A 52 25.83 15.31 -1.87
N PHE A 53 25.05 16.08 -2.63
CA PHE A 53 23.60 16.02 -2.64
C PHE A 53 23.07 15.71 -4.04
N LYS A 54 22.12 14.78 -4.14
CA LYS A 54 21.38 14.47 -5.38
C LYS A 54 19.88 14.54 -5.11
N SER A 55 19.14 15.21 -6.00
CA SER A 55 17.67 15.18 -5.96
C SER A 55 17.12 14.07 -6.84
N ILE A 56 16.02 13.46 -6.42
CA ILE A 56 15.21 12.55 -7.24
C ILE A 56 13.83 13.17 -7.46
N PRO A 57 13.26 13.01 -8.67
CA PRO A 57 11.93 13.52 -8.94
C PRO A 57 10.91 12.80 -8.08
N ARG A 58 9.94 13.55 -7.58
CA ARG A 58 8.81 12.99 -6.85
C ARG A 58 8.01 12.00 -7.71
N THR A 59 7.61 10.88 -7.10
CA THR A 59 6.67 9.91 -7.70
C THR A 59 5.31 10.55 -7.86
N GLU A 60 4.84 10.65 -9.10
CA GLU A 60 3.54 11.25 -9.41
C GLU A 60 2.39 10.30 -9.05
N GLY A 61 1.25 10.88 -8.68
CA GLY A 61 -0.01 10.14 -8.47
C GLY A 61 -0.14 9.47 -7.11
N VAL A 62 0.88 9.51 -6.24
CA VAL A 62 0.80 8.97 -4.87
C VAL A 62 1.49 9.89 -3.86
N SER A 63 0.82 10.16 -2.74
CA SER A 63 1.42 10.85 -1.59
C SER A 63 0.73 10.45 -0.29
N THR A 64 1.42 10.66 0.84
CA THR A 64 0.84 10.37 2.16
C THR A 64 -0.45 11.16 2.40
N SER A 65 -0.52 12.42 1.92
CA SER A 65 -1.73 13.24 2.07
C SER A 65 -2.89 12.73 1.22
N ASP A 66 -2.62 12.21 0.02
CA ASP A 66 -3.63 11.57 -0.81
C ASP A 66 -4.17 10.29 -0.17
N ILE A 67 -3.28 9.38 0.27
CA ILE A 67 -3.65 8.13 0.94
C ILE A 67 -4.42 8.42 2.23
N VAL A 68 -3.99 9.39 3.05
CA VAL A 68 -4.72 9.81 4.25
C VAL A 68 -6.10 10.36 3.88
N GLY A 69 -6.20 11.12 2.78
CA GLY A 69 -7.50 11.58 2.26
C GLY A 69 -8.45 10.44 1.92
N ARG A 70 -7.95 9.43 1.20
CA ARG A 70 -8.71 8.20 0.86
C ARG A 70 -9.10 7.43 2.12
N ALA A 71 -8.16 7.25 3.05
CA ALA A 71 -8.38 6.63 4.35
C ALA A 71 -9.45 7.36 5.18
N MET A 72 -9.51 8.70 5.12
CA MET A 72 -10.53 9.48 5.79
C MET A 72 -11.93 9.29 5.19
N VAL A 73 -12.03 9.15 3.86
CA VAL A 73 -13.31 8.82 3.20
C VAL A 73 -13.76 7.42 3.64
N LEU A 74 -12.84 6.45 3.63
CA LEU A 74 -13.06 5.10 4.14
C LEU A 74 -13.58 5.07 5.58
N ALA A 75 -12.91 5.79 6.49
CA ALA A 75 -13.28 5.84 7.90
C ALA A 75 -14.69 6.43 8.11
N LYS A 76 -15.08 7.46 7.34
CA LYS A 76 -16.43 8.02 7.41
C LYS A 76 -17.49 7.03 6.95
N SER A 77 -17.26 6.34 5.82
CA SER A 77 -18.18 5.31 5.34
C SER A 77 -18.35 4.18 6.34
N HIS A 78 -17.28 3.82 7.06
CA HIS A 78 -17.32 2.80 8.11
C HIS A 78 -18.07 3.28 9.37
N HIS A 79 -17.91 4.54 9.78
CA HIS A 79 -18.58 5.09 10.97
C HIS A 79 -20.08 5.36 10.76
N ILE A 80 -20.48 5.82 9.57
CA ILE A 80 -21.89 6.01 9.22
C ILE A 80 -22.66 4.68 9.34
N ARG A 81 -22.06 3.58 8.88
CA ARG A 81 -22.71 2.26 8.90
C ARG A 81 -22.78 1.65 10.30
N LEU A 82 -21.74 1.80 11.12
CA LEU A 82 -21.77 1.35 12.52
C LEU A 82 -22.87 2.07 13.34
N ASN A 83 -23.09 3.36 13.10
CA ASN A 83 -24.14 4.12 13.79
C ASN A 83 -25.56 3.72 13.34
N GLU A 84 -25.75 3.29 12.10
CA GLU A 84 -27.02 2.74 11.58
C GLU A 84 -27.35 1.38 12.19
N GLU A 85 -26.33 0.58 12.57
CA GLU A 85 -26.52 -0.71 13.23
C GLU A 85 -26.74 -0.58 14.75
N GLU A 86 -26.09 0.36 15.43
CA GLU A 86 -26.33 0.66 16.85
C GLU A 86 -27.70 1.31 17.09
N SER A 87 -28.17 2.11 16.14
CA SER A 87 -29.50 2.72 16.16
C SER A 87 -30.51 1.72 15.59
N GLY A 88 -30.97 0.76 16.39
CA GLY A 88 -31.95 -0.27 16.02
C GLY A 88 -33.35 0.23 15.59
N ASP A 89 -33.46 1.36 14.89
CA ASP A 89 -34.68 1.92 14.37
C ASP A 89 -34.93 1.46 12.92
N ARG A 90 -35.63 0.32 12.77
CA ARG A 90 -36.10 -0.22 11.47
C ARG A 90 -37.23 0.59 10.83
N SER A 91 -37.39 1.90 11.12
CA SER A 91 -38.59 2.64 10.71
C SER A 91 -38.40 3.85 9.79
N LEU A 92 -37.18 4.21 9.38
CA LEU A 92 -36.98 5.32 8.42
C LEU A 92 -36.58 4.86 7.01
N GLY A 93 -37.60 4.35 6.31
CA GLY A 93 -37.92 4.83 4.97
C GLY A 93 -36.81 4.77 3.91
N ARG A 94 -36.66 3.58 3.33
CA ARG A 94 -36.11 3.34 1.98
C ARG A 94 -36.78 4.29 0.97
N ARG A 95 -36.22 5.48 0.73
CA ARG A 95 -36.57 6.29 -0.46
C ARG A 95 -35.98 5.60 -1.69
N ARG A 96 -36.70 4.57 -2.16
CA ARG A 96 -36.55 4.01 -3.50
C ARG A 96 -36.93 5.09 -4.50
N ALA A 97 -35.95 5.70 -5.14
CA ALA A 97 -36.16 6.27 -6.46
C ALA A 97 -36.30 5.09 -7.43
N SER A 98 -37.53 4.83 -7.86
CA SER A 98 -37.86 3.83 -8.87
C SER A 98 -37.54 4.38 -10.26
N SER A 99 -36.53 3.83 -10.95
CA SER A 99 -36.59 3.40 -12.36
C SER A 99 -35.22 2.98 -12.89
N SER A 100 -35.21 1.83 -13.58
CA SER A 100 -34.11 1.11 -14.27
C SER A 100 -33.18 0.21 -13.42
N ASN A 101 -33.24 -1.09 -13.75
CA ASN A 101 -32.31 -2.14 -13.31
C ASN A 101 -30.92 -1.93 -13.96
N LEU A 102 -30.15 -0.96 -13.45
CA LEU A 102 -28.71 -1.08 -13.41
C LEU A 102 -28.36 -1.26 -11.94
N GLU A 103 -27.74 -2.39 -11.58
CA GLU A 103 -26.98 -2.47 -10.34
C GLU A 103 -25.88 -1.42 -10.44
N LEU A 104 -26.15 -0.21 -9.93
CA LEU A 104 -25.15 0.83 -9.78
C LEU A 104 -24.20 0.32 -8.69
N GLU A 105 -23.11 -0.32 -9.10
CA GLU A 105 -21.98 -0.65 -8.24
C GLU A 105 -21.64 0.59 -7.41
N GLU A 106 -21.69 0.47 -6.08
CA GLU A 106 -21.26 1.58 -5.22
C GLU A 106 -19.81 1.92 -5.59
N PRO A 107 -19.50 3.17 -5.98
CA PRO A 107 -18.20 3.50 -6.51
C PRO A 107 -17.12 3.24 -5.46
N SER A 108 -16.28 2.24 -5.72
CA SER A 108 -15.08 1.96 -4.95
C SER A 108 -14.18 3.20 -4.91
N VAL A 109 -13.63 3.53 -3.74
CA VAL A 109 -12.77 4.70 -3.53
C VAL A 109 -11.42 4.56 -4.27
N CYS A 110 -11.07 3.37 -4.74
CA CYS A 110 -9.93 3.17 -5.65
C CYS A 110 -10.07 3.89 -7.00
N SER A 111 -11.29 4.25 -7.42
CA SER A 111 -11.53 5.08 -8.61
C SER A 111 -10.97 6.51 -8.49
N VAL A 112 -10.56 6.92 -7.29
CA VAL A 112 -10.01 8.26 -7.01
C VAL A 112 -8.49 8.33 -7.22
N SER A 113 -7.79 7.19 -7.26
CA SER A 113 -6.35 7.19 -7.48
C SER A 113 -6.02 7.76 -8.87
N ARG A 114 -5.07 8.71 -8.89
CA ARG A 114 -4.52 9.32 -10.12
C ARG A 114 -3.15 8.74 -10.45
N PHE A 115 -2.85 7.57 -9.91
CA PHE A 115 -1.61 6.86 -10.14
C PHE A 115 -1.70 6.03 -11.42
N PHE A 116 -0.89 6.38 -12.41
CA PHE A 116 -0.83 5.71 -13.70
C PHE A 116 0.54 5.04 -13.90
N PRO A 117 0.77 3.86 -13.29
CA PRO A 117 2.03 3.16 -13.48
C PRO A 117 2.09 2.62 -14.89
N THR A 118 3.23 2.85 -15.54
CA THR A 118 3.58 2.24 -16.83
C THR A 118 4.38 0.97 -16.58
N GLU A 119 4.49 0.13 -17.61
CA GLU A 119 5.32 -1.09 -17.56
C GLU A 119 6.77 -0.80 -17.17
N ARG A 120 7.30 0.38 -17.54
CA ARG A 120 8.65 0.80 -17.13
C ARG A 120 8.78 0.95 -15.61
N LEU A 121 7.73 1.44 -14.95
CA LEU A 121 7.72 1.59 -13.50
C LEU A 121 7.54 0.23 -12.81
N VAL A 122 6.71 -0.65 -13.36
CA VAL A 122 6.58 -2.01 -12.86
C VAL A 122 7.92 -2.75 -13.01
N SER A 123 8.57 -2.62 -14.17
CA SER A 123 9.86 -3.22 -14.46
C SER A 123 10.99 -2.71 -13.55
N SER A 124 10.98 -1.43 -13.15
CA SER A 124 12.00 -0.93 -12.22
C SER A 124 11.85 -1.52 -10.81
N PHE A 125 10.62 -1.88 -10.41
CA PHE A 125 10.35 -2.61 -9.18
C PHE A 125 10.65 -4.10 -9.32
N SER A 126 10.36 -4.69 -10.48
CA SER A 126 10.64 -6.09 -10.76
C SER A 126 12.10 -6.38 -11.15
N ALA A 127 12.95 -5.36 -11.31
CA ALA A 127 14.38 -5.57 -11.58
C ALA A 127 15.10 -6.42 -10.53
N ARG A 128 14.52 -6.53 -9.32
CA ARG A 128 15.01 -7.40 -8.23
C ARG A 128 14.42 -8.81 -8.27
N VAL A 129 13.27 -8.98 -8.94
CA VAL A 129 12.58 -10.25 -9.12
C VAL A 129 13.44 -11.12 -10.04
N LYS A 130 13.96 -12.20 -9.48
CA LYS A 130 14.71 -13.21 -10.26
C LYS A 130 13.73 -14.25 -10.75
N ALA A 131 14.01 -14.87 -11.89
CA ALA A 131 13.22 -16.02 -12.33
C ALA A 131 13.34 -17.16 -11.31
N GLN A 132 12.28 -17.96 -11.20
CA GLN A 132 12.31 -19.19 -10.43
C GLN A 132 13.33 -20.18 -11.03
N GLU A 133 14.21 -20.69 -10.19
CA GLU A 133 15.18 -21.73 -10.56
C GLU A 133 14.56 -23.13 -10.42
N PRO A 134 14.91 -24.09 -11.28
CA PRO A 134 14.44 -25.46 -11.17
C PRO A 134 14.77 -26.08 -9.80
N GLY A 135 13.78 -26.70 -9.16
CA GLY A 135 13.96 -27.39 -7.87
C GLY A 135 13.82 -26.52 -6.63
N GLN A 136 13.57 -25.21 -6.77
CA GLN A 136 13.27 -24.33 -5.64
C GLN A 136 11.95 -24.69 -4.96
N LYS A 137 11.92 -24.61 -3.63
CA LYS A 137 10.69 -24.73 -2.86
C LYS A 137 9.88 -23.43 -2.95
N VAL A 138 8.84 -23.43 -3.78
CA VAL A 138 8.00 -22.25 -3.99
C VAL A 138 6.96 -22.12 -2.90
N VAL A 139 6.89 -20.94 -2.29
CA VAL A 139 5.90 -20.54 -1.29
C VAL A 139 4.93 -19.56 -1.93
N TYR A 140 3.64 -19.77 -1.69
CA TYR A 140 2.58 -18.87 -2.14
C TYR A 140 1.80 -18.33 -0.94
N ILE A 141 1.57 -17.02 -0.92
CA ILE A 141 0.69 -16.36 0.05
C ILE A 141 -0.16 -15.33 -0.68
N ASP A 142 -1.44 -15.25 -0.37
CA ASP A 142 -2.37 -14.32 -1.00
C ASP A 142 -3.08 -13.42 0.00
N GLY A 143 -3.59 -12.29 -0.51
CA GLY A 143 -4.34 -11.36 0.29
C GLY A 143 -4.62 -10.03 -0.40
N ALA A 144 -5.24 -9.13 0.37
CA ALA A 144 -5.51 -7.77 -0.09
C ALA A 144 -4.24 -6.92 -0.15
N PHE A 145 -3.35 -7.01 0.84
CA PHE A 145 -2.14 -6.15 0.94
C PHE A 145 -2.41 -4.65 0.80
N ASP A 146 -3.61 -4.20 1.24
CA ASP A 146 -4.02 -2.80 1.22
C ASP A 146 -3.29 -1.98 2.30
N MET A 147 -2.96 -0.72 2.00
CA MET A 147 -2.11 0.14 2.83
C MET A 147 -0.88 -0.59 3.40
N PHE A 148 -0.09 -1.24 2.53
CA PHE A 148 0.99 -2.15 2.88
C PHE A 148 1.84 -1.68 4.09
N HIS A 149 1.80 -2.45 5.19
CA HIS A 149 2.30 -2.03 6.50
C HIS A 149 3.18 -3.09 7.17
N ALA A 150 3.75 -2.76 8.33
CA ALA A 150 4.67 -3.62 9.09
C ALA A 150 4.12 -5.02 9.38
N GLY A 151 2.81 -5.15 9.64
CA GLY A 151 2.17 -6.47 9.80
C GLY A 151 2.28 -7.37 8.56
N HIS A 152 2.15 -6.82 7.34
CA HIS A 152 2.40 -7.62 6.14
C HIS A 152 3.88 -8.00 6.02
N ILE A 153 4.79 -7.09 6.37
CA ILE A 153 6.23 -7.33 6.27
C ILE A 153 6.67 -8.47 7.20
N SER A 154 6.17 -8.52 8.45
CA SER A 154 6.49 -9.61 9.38
C SER A 154 5.94 -10.95 8.91
N THR A 155 4.69 -10.97 8.41
CA THR A 155 4.07 -12.18 7.83
C THR A 155 4.82 -12.67 6.59
N LEU A 156 5.18 -11.78 5.67
CA LEU A 156 5.93 -12.14 4.45
C LEU A 156 7.35 -12.61 4.77
N LYS A 157 7.99 -12.04 5.79
CA LYS A 157 9.29 -12.52 6.26
C LYS A 157 9.20 -13.98 6.72
N LYS A 158 8.21 -14.32 7.56
CA LYS A 158 7.99 -15.70 8.00
C LYS A 158 7.63 -16.63 6.84
N ALA A 159 6.78 -16.18 5.92
CA ALA A 159 6.44 -16.97 4.73
C ALA A 159 7.70 -17.27 3.90
N ARG A 160 8.59 -16.28 3.74
CA ARG A 160 9.85 -16.44 3.00
C ARG A 160 10.79 -17.47 3.63
N GLU A 161 10.75 -17.65 4.95
CA GLU A 161 11.57 -18.65 5.66
C GLU A 161 11.10 -20.10 5.40
N LEU A 162 9.89 -20.30 4.86
CA LEU A 162 9.34 -21.63 4.60
C LEU A 162 9.78 -22.24 3.25
N GLY A 163 10.50 -21.50 2.41
CA GLY A 163 11.01 -21.99 1.13
C GLY A 163 12.01 -21.03 0.47
N ASP A 164 12.30 -21.28 -0.81
CA ASP A 164 13.38 -20.63 -1.54
C ASP A 164 12.90 -19.49 -2.43
N TYR A 165 11.60 -19.44 -2.72
CA TYR A 165 11.00 -18.46 -3.62
C TYR A 165 9.58 -18.11 -3.15
N LEU A 166 9.30 -16.84 -2.85
CA LEU A 166 8.01 -16.37 -2.36
C LEU A 166 7.22 -15.62 -3.45
N ILE A 167 6.10 -16.21 -3.86
CA ILE A 167 5.10 -15.59 -4.73
C ILE A 167 3.98 -15.01 -3.87
N VAL A 168 3.66 -13.74 -4.08
CA VAL A 168 2.57 -13.06 -3.38
C VAL A 168 1.40 -12.80 -4.33
N GLY A 169 0.25 -13.42 -4.05
CA GLY A 169 -1.00 -13.17 -4.75
C GLY A 169 -1.71 -11.92 -4.24
N VAL A 170 -1.97 -10.95 -5.12
CA VAL A 170 -2.65 -9.70 -4.78
C VAL A 170 -4.04 -9.70 -5.42
N HIS A 171 -5.10 -9.81 -4.60
CA HIS A 171 -6.48 -9.85 -5.11
C HIS A 171 -6.89 -8.54 -5.80
N SER A 172 -7.80 -8.60 -6.78
CA SER A 172 -8.39 -7.40 -7.40
C SER A 172 -9.18 -6.53 -6.44
N ASP A 173 -9.36 -5.27 -6.83
CA ASP A 173 -10.14 -4.28 -6.08
C ASP A 173 -11.58 -4.73 -5.86
N LEU A 174 -12.19 -5.39 -6.86
CA LEU A 174 -13.54 -5.94 -6.76
C LEU A 174 -13.65 -7.05 -5.71
N VAL A 175 -12.70 -7.99 -5.71
CA VAL A 175 -12.65 -9.08 -4.71
C VAL A 175 -12.47 -8.52 -3.30
N VAL A 176 -11.57 -7.55 -3.14
CA VAL A 176 -11.33 -6.91 -1.84
C VAL A 176 -12.57 -6.11 -1.38
N ASN A 177 -13.24 -5.37 -2.26
CA ASN A 177 -14.47 -4.65 -1.92
C ASN A 177 -15.62 -5.61 -1.55
N LYS A 178 -15.75 -6.73 -2.27
CA LYS A 178 -16.75 -7.75 -1.96
C LYS A 178 -16.52 -8.38 -0.58
N MET A 179 -15.26 -8.64 -0.25
CA MET A 179 -14.87 -9.21 1.06
C MET A 179 -15.02 -8.20 2.20
N LYS A 180 -14.50 -6.97 2.04
CA LYS A 180 -14.41 -6.01 3.15
C LYS A 180 -15.58 -5.03 3.23
N GLY A 181 -16.24 -4.75 2.11
CA GLY A 181 -17.33 -3.79 2.03
C GLY A 181 -16.90 -2.33 1.98
N GLY A 182 -17.90 -1.46 2.03
CA GLY A 182 -17.73 -0.01 2.04
C GLY A 182 -16.85 0.49 0.89
N ALA A 183 -15.91 1.35 1.25
CA ALA A 183 -15.03 2.05 0.32
C ALA A 183 -13.73 1.28 0.00
N TYR A 184 -13.53 0.08 0.54
CA TYR A 184 -12.28 -0.68 0.37
C TYR A 184 -12.06 -1.14 -1.08
N PRO A 185 -10.81 -1.34 -1.52
CA PRO A 185 -9.56 -1.00 -0.83
C PRO A 185 -9.23 0.51 -0.87
N CYS A 186 -8.32 0.94 -0.01
CA CYS A 186 -7.75 2.30 -0.03
C CYS A 186 -6.84 2.51 -1.23
N MET A 187 -5.96 1.53 -1.48
CA MET A 187 -5.02 1.52 -2.60
C MET A 187 -5.51 0.56 -3.69
N ASN A 188 -5.44 1.00 -4.94
CA ASN A 188 -5.87 0.18 -6.07
C ASN A 188 -4.89 -0.97 -6.33
N LEU A 189 -5.30 -1.93 -7.18
CA LEU A 189 -4.49 -3.11 -7.48
C LEU A 189 -3.06 -2.76 -7.89
N LYS A 190 -2.89 -1.76 -8.75
CA LYS A 190 -1.56 -1.38 -9.28
C LYS A 190 -0.67 -0.77 -8.19
N GLU A 191 -1.22 0.07 -7.33
CA GLU A 191 -0.51 0.64 -6.17
C GLU A 191 -0.09 -0.45 -5.18
N ARG A 192 -0.98 -1.42 -4.93
CA ARG A 192 -0.71 -2.56 -4.02
C ARG A 192 0.36 -3.48 -4.58
N VAL A 193 0.30 -3.83 -5.86
CA VAL A 193 1.33 -4.63 -6.54
C VAL A 193 2.72 -3.99 -6.41
N LEU A 194 2.85 -2.69 -6.69
CA LEU A 194 4.14 -2.00 -6.50
C LEU A 194 4.59 -1.97 -5.04
N SER A 195 3.65 -1.81 -4.10
CA SER A 195 3.96 -1.83 -2.66
C SER A 195 4.53 -3.19 -2.23
N VAL A 196 3.94 -4.28 -2.73
CA VAL A 196 4.39 -5.66 -2.46
C VAL A 196 5.73 -5.95 -3.15
N LEU A 197 5.92 -5.56 -4.41
CA LEU A 197 7.22 -5.67 -5.12
C LEU A 197 8.34 -4.85 -4.46
N GLY A 198 7.98 -3.82 -3.69
CA GLY A 198 8.91 -3.04 -2.87
C GLY A 198 9.48 -3.82 -1.68
N CYS A 199 8.84 -4.93 -1.29
CA CYS A 199 9.23 -5.72 -0.14
C CYS A 199 10.42 -6.63 -0.46
N ARG A 200 11.49 -6.54 0.35
CA ARG A 200 12.71 -7.34 0.16
C ARG A 200 12.55 -8.86 0.30
N TYR A 201 11.43 -9.31 0.89
CA TYR A 201 11.16 -10.74 1.13
C TYR A 201 10.35 -11.37 0.01
N VAL A 202 9.82 -10.57 -0.90
CA VAL A 202 8.97 -11.02 -2.00
C VAL A 202 9.83 -11.24 -3.22
N ASP A 203 9.75 -12.44 -3.79
CA ASP A 203 10.47 -12.78 -5.01
C ASP A 203 9.60 -12.51 -6.25
N ASP A 204 8.28 -12.71 -6.19
CA ASP A 204 7.36 -12.44 -7.31
C ASP A 204 5.94 -12.04 -6.85
N VAL A 205 5.15 -11.44 -7.74
CA VAL A 205 3.79 -11.00 -7.47
C VAL A 205 2.82 -11.47 -8.56
N LEU A 206 1.81 -12.23 -8.15
CA LEU A 206 0.66 -12.56 -8.99
C LEU A 206 -0.40 -11.45 -8.84
N ALA A 207 -0.44 -10.53 -9.81
CA ALA A 207 -1.47 -9.49 -9.87
C ALA A 207 -2.84 -10.07 -10.25
N ASP A 208 -3.89 -9.57 -9.61
CA ASP A 208 -5.26 -10.07 -9.77
C ASP A 208 -5.39 -11.57 -9.44
N ALA A 209 -4.76 -11.98 -8.34
CA ALA A 209 -4.82 -13.36 -7.88
C ALA A 209 -6.26 -13.76 -7.53
N PRO A 210 -6.72 -14.97 -7.93
CA PRO A 210 -8.04 -15.45 -7.57
C PRO A 210 -8.20 -15.53 -6.05
N PHE A 211 -9.43 -15.39 -5.57
CA PHE A 211 -9.71 -15.43 -4.13
C PHE A 211 -9.40 -16.79 -3.49
N ALA A 212 -9.60 -17.87 -4.23
CA ALA A 212 -9.24 -19.22 -3.80
C ALA A 212 -8.08 -19.72 -4.68
N PRO A 213 -6.95 -20.17 -4.09
CA PRO A 213 -5.87 -20.80 -4.85
C PRO A 213 -6.38 -22.09 -5.51
N THR A 214 -6.53 -22.05 -6.83
CA THR A 214 -6.99 -23.19 -7.63
C THR A 214 -5.87 -24.21 -7.82
N LYS A 215 -6.25 -25.45 -8.14
CA LYS A 215 -5.28 -26.50 -8.46
C LYS A 215 -4.40 -26.11 -9.65
N ASP A 216 -4.97 -25.45 -10.65
CA ASP A 216 -4.23 -25.00 -11.83
C ASP A 216 -3.19 -23.93 -11.48
N LEU A 217 -3.54 -22.97 -10.61
CA LEU A 217 -2.59 -21.98 -10.11
C LEU A 217 -1.42 -22.64 -9.38
N ILE A 218 -1.72 -23.58 -8.49
CA ILE A 218 -0.71 -24.30 -7.69
C ILE A 218 0.25 -25.06 -8.61
N LEU A 219 -0.28 -25.78 -9.61
CA LEU A 219 0.52 -26.57 -10.54
C LEU A 219 1.32 -25.69 -11.51
N GLN A 220 0.70 -24.66 -12.08
CA GLN A 220 1.33 -23.76 -13.05
C GLN A 220 2.50 -22.97 -12.44
N LEU A 221 2.34 -22.52 -11.20
CA LEU A 221 3.37 -21.76 -10.49
C LEU A 221 4.34 -22.66 -9.69
N GLY A 222 4.18 -24.00 -9.76
CA GLY A 222 5.04 -24.94 -9.06
C GLY A 222 5.01 -24.78 -7.53
N VAL A 223 3.88 -24.34 -6.96
CA VAL A 223 3.74 -24.02 -5.54
C VAL A 223 3.90 -25.28 -4.71
N SER A 224 4.88 -25.25 -3.81
CA SER A 224 5.17 -26.34 -2.87
C SER A 224 4.47 -26.16 -1.52
N VAL A 225 4.26 -24.91 -1.09
CA VAL A 225 3.60 -24.57 0.18
C VAL A 225 2.69 -23.35 -0.03
N VAL A 226 1.45 -23.45 0.44
CA VAL A 226 0.53 -22.31 0.53
C VAL A 226 0.50 -21.84 1.99
N VAL A 227 0.72 -20.56 2.20
CA VAL A 227 0.82 -19.96 3.52
C VAL A 227 -0.40 -19.09 3.80
N LYS A 228 -0.96 -19.24 4.99
CA LYS A 228 -2.07 -18.43 5.50
C LYS A 228 -1.66 -17.80 6.85
N GLY A 229 -1.90 -16.50 7.04
CA GLY A 229 -1.76 -15.84 8.33
C GLY A 229 -2.92 -16.13 9.29
N THR A 230 -2.65 -16.19 10.60
CA THR A 230 -3.67 -16.34 11.64
C THR A 230 -4.62 -15.14 11.69
N GLU A 231 -4.05 -13.93 11.67
CA GLU A 231 -4.81 -12.69 11.57
C GLU A 231 -5.26 -12.47 10.13
N ARG A 232 -6.58 -12.55 9.91
CA ARG A 232 -7.20 -12.13 8.65
C ARG A 232 -7.97 -10.86 8.90
N ASP A 233 -7.61 -9.81 8.18
CA ASP A 233 -8.42 -8.61 8.05
C ASP A 233 -9.62 -8.92 7.15
N VAL A 234 -10.53 -9.78 7.65
CA VAL A 234 -11.83 -10.03 7.04
C VAL A 234 -12.73 -8.88 7.50
N GLY A 235 -13.18 -8.06 6.55
CA GLY A 235 -14.12 -6.99 6.86
C GLY A 235 -15.53 -7.54 7.14
N GLU A 236 -16.48 -6.62 7.35
CA GLU A 236 -17.83 -6.89 7.84
C GLU A 236 -18.60 -7.97 7.08
N ARG A 237 -18.36 -8.16 5.78
CA ARG A 237 -19.11 -9.16 4.98
C ARG A 237 -18.65 -10.61 5.19
N GLY A 238 -17.49 -10.80 5.82
CA GLY A 238 -16.93 -12.12 6.11
C GLY A 238 -16.69 -13.00 4.87
N LEU A 239 -16.23 -14.23 5.10
CA LEU A 239 -16.00 -15.23 4.04
C LEU A 239 -17.29 -15.90 3.54
N GLU A 240 -18.40 -15.74 4.26
CA GLU A 240 -19.66 -16.45 3.99
C GLU A 240 -20.24 -16.11 2.61
N HIS A 241 -20.08 -14.86 2.17
CA HIS A 241 -20.51 -14.38 0.85
C HIS A 241 -19.56 -14.78 -0.30
N MET A 242 -18.43 -15.42 0.01
CA MET A 242 -17.38 -15.77 -0.94
C MET A 242 -17.32 -17.27 -1.26
N GLY A 243 -18.25 -18.08 -0.73
CA GLY A 243 -18.46 -19.46 -1.20
C GLY A 243 -17.66 -20.55 -0.47
N GLY A 244 -17.31 -20.36 0.81
CA GLY A 244 -16.73 -21.41 1.67
C GLY A 244 -15.26 -21.20 2.05
N ASP A 245 -14.54 -22.28 2.40
CA ASP A 245 -13.10 -22.23 2.73
C ASP A 245 -12.26 -22.02 1.45
N PRO A 246 -11.63 -20.84 1.25
CA PRO A 246 -10.82 -20.58 0.06
C PRO A 246 -9.59 -21.48 -0.03
N TYR A 247 -9.10 -21.99 1.11
CA TYR A 247 -7.91 -22.84 1.16
C TYR A 247 -8.22 -24.34 1.14
N ARG A 248 -9.45 -24.72 0.73
CA ARG A 248 -9.85 -26.12 0.61
C ARG A 248 -8.89 -26.93 -0.25
N VAL A 249 -8.54 -26.44 -1.44
CA VAL A 249 -7.67 -27.17 -2.38
C VAL A 249 -6.26 -27.38 -1.81
N PRO A 250 -5.54 -26.34 -1.33
CA PRO A 250 -4.26 -26.52 -0.65
C PRO A 250 -4.31 -27.46 0.56
N ARG A 251 -5.42 -27.43 1.32
CA ARG A 251 -5.64 -28.31 2.48
C ARG A 251 -5.78 -29.77 2.06
N GLU A 252 -6.59 -30.05 1.05
CA GLU A 252 -6.75 -31.41 0.49
C GLU A 252 -5.44 -31.94 -0.11
N MET A 253 -4.59 -31.06 -0.64
CA MET A 253 -3.26 -31.40 -1.15
C MET A 253 -2.18 -31.54 -0.06
N GLY A 254 -2.49 -31.20 1.21
CA GLY A 254 -1.53 -31.29 2.31
C GLY A 254 -0.40 -30.25 2.28
N ILE A 255 -0.57 -29.16 1.53
CA ILE A 255 0.46 -28.11 1.34
C ILE A 255 0.14 -26.79 2.05
N LEU A 256 -0.99 -26.73 2.76
CA LEU A 256 -1.40 -25.55 3.54
C LEU A 256 -0.62 -25.47 4.86
N THR A 257 0.04 -24.34 5.09
CA THR A 257 0.74 -24.02 6.35
C THR A 257 0.17 -22.72 6.93
N GLU A 258 -0.11 -22.71 8.22
CA GLU A 258 -0.56 -21.51 8.93
C GLU A 258 0.62 -20.88 9.69
N ILE A 259 0.76 -19.55 9.58
CA ILE A 259 1.78 -18.78 10.29
C ILE A 259 1.14 -17.77 11.24
N GLU A 260 1.72 -17.65 12.43
CA GLU A 260 1.26 -16.69 13.43
C GLU A 260 1.67 -15.26 13.05
N SER A 261 0.67 -14.40 12.89
CA SER A 261 0.85 -12.97 12.68
C SER A 261 1.32 -12.30 13.97
N GLU A 262 2.53 -11.76 13.98
CA GLU A 262 3.13 -11.09 15.15
C GLU A 262 2.51 -9.72 15.47
N SER A 263 1.73 -9.18 14.54
CA SER A 263 1.17 -7.84 14.62
C SER A 263 -0.34 -7.90 14.48
N THR A 264 -1.03 -7.21 15.39
CA THR A 264 -2.47 -6.94 15.30
C THR A 264 -2.79 -5.73 14.42
N LEU A 265 -1.79 -5.14 13.75
CA LEU A 265 -1.99 -3.99 12.88
C LEU A 265 -2.74 -4.41 11.63
N THR A 266 -4.01 -4.00 11.55
CA THR A 266 -4.87 -4.16 10.37
C THR A 266 -5.13 -2.81 9.72
N VAL A 267 -5.75 -2.84 8.53
CA VAL A 267 -6.21 -1.61 7.89
C VAL A 267 -7.24 -0.89 8.77
N GLY A 268 -8.16 -1.62 9.40
CA GLY A 268 -9.13 -1.04 10.34
C GLY A 268 -8.46 -0.32 11.51
N GLU A 269 -7.39 -0.89 12.08
CA GLU A 269 -6.61 -0.27 13.15
C GLU A 269 -5.84 0.98 12.66
N ILE A 270 -5.29 0.94 11.45
CA ILE A 270 -4.67 2.13 10.83
C ILE A 270 -5.71 3.25 10.67
N LEU A 271 -6.91 2.93 10.19
CA LEU A 271 -7.99 3.91 10.03
C LEU A 271 -8.41 4.51 11.38
N LYS A 272 -8.55 3.69 12.43
CA LYS A 272 -8.83 4.15 13.80
C LYS A 272 -7.75 5.12 14.29
N ARG A 273 -6.47 4.78 14.09
CA ARG A 273 -5.34 5.66 14.47
C ARG A 273 -5.35 6.97 13.71
N ILE A 274 -5.66 6.94 12.41
CA ILE A 274 -5.78 8.15 11.57
C ILE A 274 -6.94 9.02 12.05
N ASP A 275 -8.10 8.43 12.37
CA ASP A 275 -9.28 9.19 12.79
C ASP A 275 -9.12 9.83 14.18
N VAL A 276 -8.48 9.15 15.14
CA VAL A 276 -8.14 9.75 16.44
C VAL A 276 -7.25 10.98 16.26
N GLN A 277 -6.25 10.89 15.38
CA GLN A 277 -5.32 11.99 15.10
C GLN A 277 -5.92 13.12 14.26
N ARG A 278 -7.05 12.87 13.57
CA ARG A 278 -7.74 13.84 12.72
C ARG A 278 -8.10 15.11 13.48
N HIS A 279 -8.65 14.98 14.67
CA HIS A 279 -9.09 16.13 15.47
C HIS A 279 -7.91 17.03 15.86
N ALA A 280 -6.78 16.42 16.22
CA ALA A 280 -5.58 17.14 16.62
C ALA A 280 -4.84 17.81 15.44
N ARG A 281 -4.98 17.30 14.21
CA ARG A 281 -4.16 17.71 13.06
C ARG A 281 -4.95 18.14 11.82
N ALA A 282 -6.25 18.39 11.93
CA ALA A 282 -7.12 18.75 10.81
C ALA A 282 -6.54 19.90 9.94
N LYS A 283 -6.12 21.00 10.56
CA LYS A 283 -5.53 22.15 9.85
C LYS A 283 -4.23 21.80 9.12
N VAL A 284 -3.41 20.92 9.69
CA VAL A 284 -2.15 20.48 9.07
C VAL A 284 -2.44 19.60 7.86
N ILE A 285 -3.41 18.69 7.98
CA ILE A 285 -3.85 17.81 6.89
C ILE A 285 -4.43 18.65 5.74
N GLU A 286 -5.30 19.61 6.04
CA GLU A 286 -5.90 20.50 5.06
C GLU A 286 -4.85 21.33 4.31
N ASN A 287 -3.91 21.94 5.04
CA ASN A 287 -2.82 22.70 4.44
C ASN A 287 -1.93 21.82 3.54
N LYS A 288 -1.62 20.59 3.96
CA LYS A 288 -0.84 19.65 3.12
C LYS A 288 -1.62 19.26 1.87
N MET A 289 -2.91 18.97 1.98
CA MET A 289 -3.77 18.68 0.83
C MET A 289 -3.92 19.85 -0.15
N LYS A 290 -3.90 21.09 0.35
CA LYS A 290 -3.90 22.29 -0.48
C LYS A 290 -2.60 22.40 -1.27
N LYS A 291 -1.46 22.29 -0.59
CA LYS A 291 -0.12 22.28 -1.23
C LYS A 291 0.01 21.18 -2.27
N GLU A 292 -0.55 20.00 -2.01
CA GLU A 292 -0.53 18.89 -2.95
C GLU A 292 -1.30 19.20 -4.24
N ARG A 293 -2.48 19.81 -4.11
CA ARG A 293 -3.29 20.25 -5.25
C ARG A 293 -2.58 21.31 -6.06
N GLU A 294 -1.96 22.29 -5.39
CA GLU A 294 -1.17 23.34 -6.03
C GLU A 294 0.04 22.79 -6.78
N TYR A 295 0.80 21.88 -6.16
CA TYR A 295 1.94 21.20 -6.81
C TYR A 295 1.50 20.48 -8.08
N THR A 296 0.44 19.68 -8.00
CA THR A 296 -0.07 18.92 -9.15
C THR A 296 -0.56 19.85 -10.26
N ALA A 297 -1.29 20.91 -9.92
CA ALA A 297 -1.81 21.87 -10.88
C ALA A 297 -0.69 22.63 -11.61
N ASN A 298 0.33 23.09 -10.86
CA ASN A 298 1.48 23.78 -11.45
C ASN A 298 2.25 22.86 -12.39
N LYS A 299 2.53 21.61 -11.97
CA LYS A 299 3.26 20.65 -12.80
C LYS A 299 2.50 20.29 -14.09
N HIS A 300 1.18 20.15 -14.02
CA HIS A 300 0.35 19.93 -15.21
C HIS A 300 0.36 21.14 -16.14
N LYS A 301 0.31 22.36 -15.58
CA LYS A 301 0.42 23.60 -16.36
C LYS A 301 1.77 23.71 -17.06
N ASP A 302 2.87 23.39 -16.38
CA ASP A 302 4.22 23.43 -16.95
C ASP A 302 4.36 22.43 -18.11
N ARG A 303 3.80 21.22 -17.97
CA ARG A 303 3.75 20.23 -19.06
C ARG A 303 2.90 20.69 -20.24
N LEU A 304 1.73 21.27 -19.99
CA LEU A 304 0.87 21.80 -21.04
C LEU A 304 1.54 22.94 -21.81
N ASN A 305 2.28 23.80 -21.12
CA ASN A 305 3.06 24.86 -21.77
C ASN A 305 4.19 24.26 -22.62
N ALA A 306 4.97 23.32 -22.08
CA ALA A 306 6.03 22.64 -22.82
C ALA A 306 5.51 21.88 -24.06
N GLN A 307 4.29 21.34 -24.02
CA GLN A 307 3.64 20.72 -25.18
C GLN A 307 3.16 21.71 -26.24
N ARG A 308 2.84 22.95 -25.84
CA ARG A 308 2.43 24.01 -26.77
C ARG A 308 3.61 24.66 -27.47
N ASP A 309 4.77 24.65 -26.82
CA ASP A 309 6.02 25.25 -27.31
C ASP A 309 6.86 24.29 -28.17
N ALA A 310 6.47 23.01 -28.27
CA ALA A 310 7.15 21.95 -29.04
C ALA A 310 6.43 21.64 -30.36
#